data_AF-R3W628-F1
#
_entry.id   AF-R3W628-F1
#
_cell.length_a   1.000
_cell.length_b   1.000
_cell.length_c   1.000
_cell.angle_alpha   90.00
_cell.angle_beta   90.00
_cell.angle_gamma   90.00
#
_symmetry.space_group_name_H-M   'P 1'
#
loop_
_entity.id
_entity.type
_entity.pdbx_description
1 polymer ?
#
loop_
_entity_poly.entity_id
_entity_poly.type
_entity_poly.pdbx_seq_one_letter_code
_entity_poly.pdbx_strand_id
1 'polypeptide(L)'
;MVVSPFNGVVLSHIVVYTSSFTKKTSLIEVTIFGLASLLAWSIVYIARFLLSIVIASSIRQLSISLKQAYYWHEFINVGFKKDSAKVISALSNDWKLLETNYFQLIFSIISNTMLFLVSLIYMMYVNSFISIFFIAFSFLPMIIPKLMKGKLVKYAKDWSIANEQYTKQIQYLKKYTK
;
A
#
# COMPACT_ATOMS: atom_id res chain seq x y z
N MET A 1 -0.14 -0.08 4.88
CA MET A 1 -1.57 0.27 4.96
C MET A 1 -2.52 -0.92 4.73
N VAL A 2 -2.01 -2.15 4.72
CA VAL A 2 -2.71 -3.34 4.20
C VAL A 2 -3.65 -4.02 5.21
N VAL A 3 -3.66 -3.63 6.48
CA VAL A 3 -4.46 -4.30 7.54
C VAL A 3 -5.33 -3.30 8.32
N SER A 4 -5.40 -2.04 7.85
CA SER A 4 -6.20 -0.98 8.49
C SER A 4 -7.68 -1.37 8.69
N PRO A 5 -8.31 -2.09 7.73
CA PRO A 5 -9.68 -2.60 7.90
C PRO A 5 -9.86 -3.61 9.03
N PHE A 6 -8.94 -4.56 9.23
CA PHE A 6 -9.02 -5.52 10.34
C PHE A 6 -8.93 -4.83 11.70
N ASN A 7 -8.09 -3.79 11.81
CA ASN A 7 -8.05 -2.97 13.02
C ASN A 7 -9.40 -2.28 13.27
N GLY A 8 -10.03 -1.76 12.22
CA GLY A 8 -11.37 -1.18 12.30
C GLY A 8 -12.45 -2.19 12.73
N VAL A 9 -12.43 -3.40 12.18
CA VAL A 9 -13.37 -4.47 12.55
C VAL A 9 -13.19 -4.89 14.01
N VAL A 10 -11.97 -5.19 14.44
CA VAL A 10 -11.69 -5.56 15.83
C VAL A 10 -12.09 -4.45 16.79
N LEU A 11 -11.73 -3.19 16.49
CA LEU A 11 -12.10 -2.04 17.31
C LEU A 11 -13.62 -1.87 17.38
N SER A 12 -14.33 -2.01 16.25
CA SER A 12 -15.79 -1.91 16.21
C SER A 12 -16.47 -3.00 17.06
N HIS A 13 -15.96 -4.24 17.00
CA HIS A 13 -16.47 -5.33 17.82
C HIS A 13 -16.20 -5.08 19.31
N ILE A 14 -15.03 -4.54 19.65
CA ILE A 14 -14.71 -4.16 21.03
C ILE A 14 -15.68 -3.09 21.53
N VAL A 15 -15.90 -2.03 20.75
CA VAL A 15 -16.80 -0.92 21.12
C VAL A 15 -18.25 -1.41 21.29
N VAL A 16 -18.76 -2.21 20.36
CA VAL A 16 -20.14 -2.75 20.46
C VAL A 16 -20.30 -3.64 21.70
N TYR A 17 -19.34 -4.52 21.96
CA TYR A 17 -19.42 -5.42 23.11
C TYR A 17 -19.27 -4.68 24.44
N THR A 18 -18.35 -3.70 24.53
CA THR A 18 -18.26 -2.84 25.72
C THR A 18 -19.52 -2.02 25.97
N SER A 19 -20.26 -1.64 24.93
CA SER A 19 -21.53 -0.92 25.06
C SER A 19 -22.65 -1.78 25.65
N SER A 20 -22.48 -3.11 25.65
CA SER A 20 -23.43 -4.04 26.29
C SER A 20 -23.23 -4.17 27.80
N PHE A 21 -22.12 -3.63 28.34
CA PHE A 21 -21.86 -3.65 29.77
C PHE A 21 -22.79 -2.69 30.53
N THR A 22 -23.57 -3.24 31.45
CA THR A 22 -24.41 -2.49 32.39
C THR A 22 -23.84 -2.57 33.80
N LYS A 23 -24.40 -1.80 34.76
CA LYS A 23 -23.96 -1.79 36.17
C LYS A 23 -24.01 -3.17 36.87
N LYS A 24 -24.66 -4.18 36.27
CA LYS A 24 -24.75 -5.56 36.78
C LYS A 24 -23.67 -6.50 36.22
N THR A 25 -22.84 -6.03 35.29
CA THR A 25 -21.78 -6.86 34.67
C THR A 25 -20.73 -7.21 35.71
N SER A 26 -20.35 -8.48 35.78
CA SER A 26 -19.35 -8.94 36.75
C SER A 26 -17.96 -8.42 36.37
N LEU A 27 -17.15 -8.05 37.37
CA LEU A 27 -15.74 -7.68 37.17
C LEU A 27 -14.94 -8.78 36.44
N ILE A 28 -15.33 -10.04 36.61
CA ILE A 28 -14.70 -11.20 35.95
C ILE A 28 -15.00 -11.21 34.44
N GLU A 29 -16.22 -10.89 34.04
CA GLU A 29 -16.60 -10.84 32.62
C GLU A 29 -15.87 -9.71 31.90
N VAL A 30 -15.72 -8.55 32.55
CA VAL A 30 -14.98 -7.41 32.01
C VAL A 30 -13.50 -7.73 31.84
N THR A 31 -12.90 -8.41 32.81
CA THR A 31 -11.46 -8.78 32.76
C THR A 31 -11.17 -9.86 31.72
N ILE A 32 -12.02 -10.89 31.61
CA ILE A 32 -11.92 -11.92 30.56
C ILE A 32 -12.07 -11.29 29.18
N PHE A 33 -13.07 -10.42 28.99
CA PHE A 33 -13.27 -9.71 27.73
C PHE A 33 -12.09 -8.81 27.37
N GLY A 34 -11.52 -8.10 28.36
CA GLY A 34 -10.33 -7.28 28.19
C GLY A 34 -9.13 -8.10 27.70
N LEU A 35 -8.86 -9.23 28.34
CA LEU A 35 -7.80 -10.16 27.94
C LEU A 35 -8.04 -10.73 26.53
N ALA A 36 -9.25 -11.19 26.23
CA ALA A 36 -9.61 -11.71 24.91
C ALA A 36 -9.43 -10.66 23.80
N SER A 37 -9.83 -9.42 24.06
CA SER A 37 -9.67 -8.29 23.12
C SER A 37 -8.20 -7.98 22.85
N LEU A 38 -7.37 -8.00 23.89
CA LEU A 38 -5.93 -7.74 23.79
C LEU A 38 -5.20 -8.85 23.02
N LEU A 39 -5.60 -10.11 23.22
CA LEU A 39 -5.12 -11.25 22.44
C LEU A 39 -5.53 -11.15 20.97
N ALA A 40 -6.80 -10.86 20.68
CA ALA A 40 -7.28 -10.67 19.32
C ALA A 40 -6.51 -9.55 18.60
N TRP A 41 -6.25 -8.44 19.29
CA TRP A 41 -5.48 -7.34 18.74
C TRP A 41 -4.01 -7.71 18.49
N SER A 42 -3.40 -8.46 19.41
CA SER A 42 -2.04 -8.99 19.27
C SER A 42 -1.91 -9.90 18.05
N ILE A 43 -2.88 -10.81 17.84
CA ILE A 43 -2.89 -11.72 16.69
C ILE A 43 -2.91 -10.94 15.36
N VAL A 44 -3.75 -9.90 15.26
CA VAL A 44 -3.82 -9.06 14.05
C VAL A 44 -2.48 -8.36 13.78
N TYR A 45 -1.81 -7.85 14.82
CA TYR A 45 -0.51 -7.21 14.67
C TYR A 45 0.60 -8.18 14.28
N ILE A 46 0.61 -9.40 14.84
CA ILE A 46 1.55 -10.45 14.47
C ILE A 46 1.34 -10.86 13.01
N ALA A 47 0.10 -11.08 12.59
CA ALA A 47 -0.23 -11.40 11.19
C ALA A 47 0.24 -10.29 10.23
N ARG A 48 0.05 -9.02 10.62
CA ARG A 48 0.54 -7.87 9.84
C ARG A 48 2.06 -7.87 9.72
N PHE A 49 2.77 -8.18 10.80
CA PHE A 49 4.23 -8.24 10.80
C PHE A 49 4.72 -9.35 9.87
N LEU A 50 4.15 -10.56 9.97
CA LEU A 50 4.49 -11.68 9.09
C LEU A 50 4.24 -11.35 7.61
N LEU A 51 3.09 -10.75 7.28
CA LEU A 51 2.79 -10.31 5.92
C LEU A 51 3.82 -9.29 5.42
N SER A 52 4.26 -8.37 6.28
CA SER A 52 5.28 -7.38 5.91
C SER A 52 6.63 -8.02 5.61
N ILE A 53 7.01 -9.08 6.33
CA ILE A 53 8.21 -9.87 6.06
C ILE A 53 8.10 -10.56 4.69
N VAL A 54 6.95 -11.19 4.40
CA VAL A 54 6.72 -11.90 3.13
C VAL A 54 6.77 -10.94 1.95
N ILE A 55 6.16 -9.76 2.06
CA ILE A 55 6.21 -8.74 0.99
C ILE A 55 7.65 -8.24 0.81
N ALA A 56 8.36 -7.92 1.90
CA ALA A 56 9.74 -7.44 1.85
C ALA A 56 10.70 -8.49 1.23
N SER A 57 10.53 -9.76 1.59
CA SER A 57 11.33 -10.84 1.03
C SER A 57 11.04 -11.06 -0.45
N SER A 58 9.77 -10.99 -0.86
CA SER A 58 9.36 -11.10 -2.26
C SER A 58 9.93 -9.98 -3.12
N ILE A 59 9.86 -8.74 -2.63
CA ILE A 59 10.45 -7.57 -3.29
C ILE A 59 11.96 -7.74 -3.42
N ARG A 60 12.64 -8.21 -2.36
CA ARG A 60 14.09 -8.46 -2.40
C ARG A 60 14.46 -9.49 -3.47
N GLN A 61 13.73 -10.62 -3.56
CA GLN A 61 14.00 -11.65 -4.56
C GLN A 61 13.77 -11.15 -5.98
N LEU A 62 12.68 -10.41 -6.22
CA LEU A 62 12.42 -9.76 -7.51
C LEU A 62 13.50 -8.75 -7.88
N SER A 63 13.94 -7.92 -6.92
CA SER A 63 15.01 -6.93 -7.13
C SER A 63 16.33 -7.61 -7.51
N ILE A 64 16.73 -8.69 -6.82
CA ILE A 64 17.96 -9.42 -7.11
C ILE A 64 17.89 -10.10 -8.48
N SER A 65 16.81 -10.84 -8.76
CA SER A 65 16.66 -11.58 -10.02
C SER A 65 16.67 -10.66 -11.23
N LEU A 66 15.97 -9.52 -11.17
CA LEU A 66 15.94 -8.56 -12.27
C LEU A 66 17.27 -7.81 -12.45
N LYS A 67 17.95 -7.44 -11.35
CA LYS A 67 19.31 -6.88 -11.42
C LYS A 67 20.26 -7.87 -12.09
N GLN A 68 20.20 -9.14 -11.71
CA GLN A 68 21.06 -10.18 -12.26
C GLN A 68 20.78 -10.45 -13.74
N ALA A 69 19.50 -10.45 -14.15
CA ALA A 69 19.12 -10.55 -15.56
C ALA A 69 19.64 -9.34 -16.38
N TYR A 70 19.52 -8.13 -15.85
CA TYR A 70 20.04 -6.92 -16.49
C TYR A 70 21.56 -6.94 -16.63
N TYR A 71 22.28 -7.35 -15.57
CA TYR A 71 23.73 -7.53 -15.61
C TYR A 71 24.15 -8.52 -16.70
N TRP A 72 23.50 -9.67 -16.80
CA TRP A 72 23.81 -10.66 -17.84
C TRP A 72 23.58 -10.12 -19.25
N HIS A 73 22.50 -9.38 -19.46
CA HIS A 73 22.20 -8.77 -20.75
C HIS A 73 23.26 -7.74 -21.17
N GLU A 74 23.65 -6.82 -20.27
CA GLU A 74 24.68 -5.81 -20.58
C GLU A 74 26.09 -6.41 -20.70
N PHE A 75 26.40 -7.47 -19.93
CA PHE A 75 27.69 -8.18 -19.98
C PHE A 75 27.88 -8.91 -21.31
N ILE A 76 26.88 -9.67 -21.75
CA ILE A 76 26.98 -10.54 -22.94
C ILE A 76 26.76 -9.76 -24.24
N ASN A 77 25.79 -8.85 -24.29
CA ASN A 77 25.36 -8.26 -25.58
C ASN A 77 26.02 -6.92 -25.92
N VAL A 78 26.57 -6.19 -24.94
CA VAL A 78 27.05 -4.81 -25.14
C VAL A 78 28.55 -4.67 -24.90
N GLY A 79 29.20 -5.69 -24.35
CA GLY A 79 30.66 -5.74 -24.17
C GLY A 79 31.21 -4.57 -23.36
N PHE A 80 30.55 -4.18 -22.26
CA PHE A 80 30.92 -3.05 -21.38
C PHE A 80 31.29 -1.74 -22.11
N LYS A 81 30.69 -1.43 -23.25
CA LYS A 81 30.93 -0.15 -23.94
C LYS A 81 30.31 1.07 -23.24
N LYS A 82 29.50 0.88 -22.19
CA LYS A 82 28.91 1.97 -21.41
C LYS A 82 29.75 2.29 -20.18
N ASP A 83 29.87 3.58 -19.89
CA ASP A 83 30.47 4.12 -18.67
C ASP A 83 29.89 3.41 -17.42
N SER A 84 30.75 2.70 -16.68
CA SER A 84 30.37 1.87 -15.54
C SER A 84 29.63 2.68 -14.47
N ALA A 85 29.95 3.97 -14.34
CA ALA A 85 29.25 4.89 -13.44
C ALA A 85 27.78 5.09 -13.84
N LYS A 86 27.46 5.15 -15.14
CA LYS A 86 26.06 5.26 -15.62
C LYS A 86 25.29 3.97 -15.40
N VAL A 87 25.93 2.82 -15.62
CA VAL A 87 25.32 1.50 -15.38
C VAL A 87 24.99 1.33 -13.90
N ILE A 88 25.93 1.66 -12.99
CA ILE A 88 25.72 1.58 -11.55
C ILE A 88 24.65 2.58 -11.08
N SER A 89 24.63 3.79 -11.63
CA SER A 89 23.61 4.80 -11.30
C SER A 89 22.21 4.32 -11.70
N ALA A 90 22.03 3.80 -12.92
CA ALA A 90 20.75 3.21 -13.35
C ALA A 90 20.36 2.02 -12.46
N LEU A 91 21.32 1.17 -12.11
CA LEU A 91 21.07 -0.03 -11.33
C LEU A 91 20.76 0.23 -9.86
N SER A 92 21.11 1.40 -9.35
CA SER A 92 20.84 1.82 -7.97
C SER A 92 19.64 2.75 -7.89
N ASN A 93 19.64 3.85 -8.65
CA ASN A 93 18.60 4.88 -8.57
C ASN A 93 17.31 4.47 -9.28
N ASP A 94 17.38 4.02 -10.54
CA ASP A 94 16.17 3.68 -11.30
C ASP A 94 15.52 2.41 -10.74
N TRP A 95 16.34 1.45 -10.28
CA TRP A 95 15.83 0.26 -9.59
C TRP A 95 15.14 0.57 -8.28
N LYS A 96 15.66 1.52 -7.49
CA LYS A 96 15.00 1.93 -6.25
C LYS A 96 13.65 2.58 -6.55
N LEU A 97 13.56 3.34 -7.64
CA LEU A 97 12.31 3.88 -8.18
C LEU A 97 11.31 2.78 -8.56
N LEU A 98 11.75 1.73 -9.25
CA LEU A 98 10.92 0.56 -9.60
C LEU A 98 10.45 -0.21 -8.36
N GLU A 99 11.36 -0.44 -7.41
CA GLU A 99 11.04 -1.15 -6.17
C GLU A 99 9.96 -0.42 -5.36
N THR A 100 10.14 0.88 -5.16
CA THR A 100 9.28 1.70 -4.30
C THR A 100 7.97 2.11 -4.97
N ASN A 101 8.00 2.53 -6.23
CA ASN A 101 6.80 3.07 -6.89
C ASN A 101 6.00 2.02 -7.66
N TYR A 102 6.59 0.86 -7.99
CA TYR A 102 5.90 -0.19 -8.73
C TYR A 102 5.71 -1.45 -7.90
N PHE A 103 6.79 -2.12 -7.46
CA PHE A 103 6.63 -3.42 -6.79
C PHE A 103 5.89 -3.31 -5.46
N GLN A 104 6.27 -2.36 -4.59
CA GLN A 104 5.52 -2.11 -3.36
C GLN A 104 4.05 -1.75 -3.63
N LEU A 105 3.79 -0.97 -4.68
CA LEU A 105 2.43 -0.58 -5.06
C LEU A 105 1.61 -1.79 -5.54
N ILE A 106 2.19 -2.65 -6.37
CA ILE A 106 1.55 -3.87 -6.88
C ILE A 106 1.20 -4.81 -5.71
N PHE A 107 2.14 -5.09 -4.82
CA PHE A 107 1.87 -5.92 -3.64
C PHE A 107 0.81 -5.29 -2.72
N SER A 108 0.81 -3.95 -2.59
CA SER A 108 -0.22 -3.23 -1.85
C SER A 108 -1.60 -3.40 -2.48
N ILE A 109 -1.72 -3.27 -3.81
CA ILE A 109 -2.97 -3.48 -4.54
C ILE A 109 -3.47 -4.91 -4.38
N ILE A 110 -2.60 -5.91 -4.58
CA ILE A 110 -2.95 -7.33 -4.42
C ILE A 110 -3.46 -7.60 -3.01
N SER A 111 -2.73 -7.12 -2.00
CA SER A 111 -3.09 -7.37 -0.60
C SER A 111 -4.39 -6.66 -0.21
N ASN A 112 -4.59 -5.41 -0.65
CA ASN A 112 -5.83 -4.68 -0.40
C ASN A 112 -7.02 -5.32 -1.14
N THR A 113 -6.81 -5.87 -2.33
CA THR A 113 -7.84 -6.58 -3.09
C THR A 113 -8.25 -7.87 -2.38
N MET A 114 -7.28 -8.68 -1.92
CA MET A 114 -7.56 -9.88 -1.14
C MET A 114 -8.30 -9.56 0.16
N LEU A 115 -7.87 -8.51 0.85
CA LEU A 115 -8.54 -8.03 2.04
C LEU A 115 -9.98 -7.60 1.78
N PHE A 116 -10.19 -6.85 0.69
CA PHE A 116 -11.51 -6.42 0.26
C PHE A 116 -12.41 -7.63 0.01
N LEU A 117 -11.94 -8.66 -0.71
CA LEU A 117 -12.71 -9.88 -0.98
C LEU A 117 -13.06 -10.63 0.30
N VAL A 118 -12.10 -10.85 1.20
CA VAL A 118 -12.35 -11.53 2.50
C VAL A 118 -13.35 -10.74 3.34
N SER A 119 -13.18 -9.42 3.41
CA SER A 119 -14.08 -8.55 4.18
C SER A 119 -15.49 -8.51 3.59
N LEU A 120 -15.60 -8.50 2.26
CA LEU A 120 -16.88 -8.54 1.54
C LEU A 120 -17.63 -9.84 1.84
N ILE A 121 -16.95 -10.99 1.75
CA ILE A 121 -17.53 -12.31 2.05
C ILE A 121 -18.01 -12.35 3.50
N TYR A 122 -17.17 -11.89 4.44
CA TYR A 122 -17.53 -11.84 5.86
C TYR A 122 -18.75 -10.95 6.12
N MET A 123 -18.80 -9.76 5.52
CA MET A 123 -19.92 -8.85 5.67
C MET A 123 -21.21 -9.48 5.14
N MET A 124 -21.16 -10.10 3.95
CA MET A 124 -22.30 -10.81 3.36
C MET A 124 -22.80 -11.96 4.21
N TYR A 125 -21.89 -12.68 4.89
CA TYR A 125 -22.23 -13.73 5.86
C TYR A 125 -22.95 -13.19 7.10
N VAL A 126 -22.52 -12.04 7.63
CA VAL A 126 -23.15 -11.45 8.83
C VAL A 126 -24.55 -10.92 8.51
N ASN A 127 -24.69 -10.10 7.47
CA ASN A 127 -26.01 -9.61 7.03
C ASN A 127 -25.95 -9.15 5.57
N SER A 128 -26.58 -9.92 4.68
CA SER A 128 -26.52 -9.65 3.24
C SER A 128 -27.23 -8.35 2.85
N PHE A 129 -28.30 -7.93 3.54
CA PHE A 129 -29.03 -6.70 3.23
C PHE A 129 -28.19 -5.45 3.55
N ILE A 130 -27.61 -5.38 4.76
CA ILE A 130 -26.72 -4.29 5.17
C ILE A 130 -25.48 -4.24 4.26
N SER A 131 -24.97 -5.41 3.86
CA SER A 131 -23.82 -5.52 2.96
C SER A 131 -24.06 -4.87 1.59
N ILE A 132 -25.22 -5.12 0.98
CA ILE A 132 -25.57 -4.55 -0.34
C ILE A 132 -25.64 -3.03 -0.26
N PHE A 133 -26.24 -2.49 0.81
CA PHE A 133 -26.24 -1.05 1.06
C PHE A 133 -24.82 -0.49 1.16
N PHE A 134 -23.96 -1.15 1.94
CA PHE A 134 -22.58 -0.72 2.12
C PHE A 134 -21.78 -0.72 0.81
N ILE A 135 -21.99 -1.75 -0.04
CA ILE A 135 -21.39 -1.83 -1.37
C ILE A 135 -21.86 -0.67 -2.26
N ALA A 136 -23.16 -0.39 -2.28
CA ALA A 136 -23.72 0.70 -3.08
C ALA A 136 -23.12 2.07 -2.68
N PHE A 137 -23.02 2.34 -1.38
CA PHE A 137 -22.41 3.58 -0.87
C PHE A 137 -20.89 3.63 -1.06
N SER A 138 -20.20 2.49 -1.10
CA SER A 138 -18.74 2.44 -1.32
C SER A 138 -18.32 2.94 -2.70
N PHE A 139 -19.22 2.96 -3.68
CA PHE A 139 -18.96 3.55 -5.00
C PHE A 139 -19.16 5.07 -5.04
N LEU A 140 -19.80 5.66 -4.03
CA LEU A 140 -20.07 7.10 -3.98
C LEU A 140 -18.79 7.96 -4.10
N PRO A 141 -17.69 7.65 -3.37
CA PRO A 141 -16.43 8.38 -3.52
C PRO A 141 -15.79 8.22 -4.89
N MET A 142 -16.14 7.19 -5.66
CA MET A 142 -15.61 6.94 -7.00
C MET A 142 -16.28 7.81 -8.07
N ILE A 143 -17.48 8.31 -7.80
CA ILE A 143 -18.23 9.20 -8.69
C ILE A 143 -17.52 10.56 -8.80
N ILE A 144 -17.01 11.09 -7.68
CA ILE A 144 -16.40 12.43 -7.62
C ILE A 144 -15.15 12.54 -8.52
N PRO A 145 -14.14 11.65 -8.45
CA PRO A 145 -13.00 11.67 -9.37
C PRO A 145 -13.41 11.50 -10.84
N LYS A 146 -14.48 10.74 -11.11
CA LYS A 146 -14.97 10.51 -12.48
C LYS A 146 -15.56 11.79 -13.07
N LEU A 147 -16.32 12.55 -12.29
CA LEU A 147 -16.84 13.87 -12.68
C LEU A 147 -15.72 14.91 -12.83
N MET A 148 -14.71 14.86 -11.95
CA MET A 148 -13.59 15.81 -11.94
C MET A 148 -12.41 15.37 -12.82
N LYS A 149 -12.53 14.26 -13.57
CA LYS A 149 -11.43 13.68 -14.37
C LYS A 149 -10.77 14.70 -15.29
N GLY A 150 -11.54 15.55 -15.97
CA GLY A 150 -11.01 16.59 -16.85
C GLY A 150 -10.14 17.61 -16.10
N LYS A 151 -10.56 18.02 -14.90
CA LYS A 151 -9.77 18.94 -14.05
C LYS A 151 -8.52 18.26 -13.49
N LEU A 152 -8.65 17.01 -13.02
CA LEU A 152 -7.53 16.21 -12.52
C LEU A 152 -6.43 16.03 -13.59
N VAL A 153 -6.81 15.70 -14.83
CA VAL A 153 -5.85 15.56 -15.94
C VAL A 153 -5.19 16.90 -16.26
N LYS A 154 -5.95 18.00 -16.26
CA LYS A 154 -5.38 19.33 -16.48
C LYS A 154 -4.37 19.70 -15.39
N TYR A 155 -4.71 19.54 -14.12
CA TYR A 155 -3.79 19.83 -13.01
C TYR A 155 -2.56 18.94 -13.00
N ALA A 156 -2.70 17.65 -13.35
CA ALA A 156 -1.55 16.75 -13.49
C ALA A 156 -0.61 17.21 -14.62
N LYS A 157 -1.16 17.68 -15.75
CA LYS A 157 -0.38 18.23 -16.86
C LYS A 157 0.31 19.53 -16.46
N ASP A 158 -0.40 20.44 -15.81
CA ASP A 158 0.15 21.72 -15.34
C ASP A 158 1.28 21.49 -14.33
N TRP A 159 1.10 20.54 -13.40
CA TRP A 159 2.16 20.13 -12.46
C TRP A 159 3.37 19.53 -13.17
N SER A 160 3.15 18.66 -14.16
CA SER A 160 4.23 18.07 -14.95
C SER A 160 5.03 19.14 -15.71
N ILE A 161 4.36 20.12 -16.31
CA ILE A 161 5.00 21.23 -17.03
C ILE A 161 5.80 22.10 -16.06
N ALA A 162 5.22 22.47 -14.92
CA ALA A 162 5.91 23.27 -13.90
C ALA A 162 7.16 22.54 -13.36
N ASN A 163 7.06 21.24 -13.10
CA ASN A 163 8.17 20.44 -12.62
C ASN A 163 9.30 20.30 -13.67
N GLU A 164 8.95 20.20 -14.96
CA GLU A 164 9.91 20.20 -16.05
C GLU A 164 10.65 21.54 -16.16
N GLN A 165 9.93 22.66 -16.05
CA GLN A 165 10.53 24.00 -16.05
C GLN A 165 11.46 24.21 -14.85
N TYR A 166 11.05 23.78 -13.65
CA TYR A 166 11.87 23.85 -12.44
C TYR A 166 13.17 23.03 -12.58
N THR A 167 13.07 21.82 -13.13
CA THR A 167 14.23 20.95 -13.38
C THR A 167 15.20 21.58 -14.39
N LYS A 168 14.67 22.22 -15.45
CA LYS A 168 15.49 22.96 -16.44
C LYS A 168 16.23 24.14 -15.81
N GLN A 169 15.58 24.90 -14.92
CA GLN A 169 16.24 26.01 -14.20
C GLN A 169 17.37 25.52 -13.30
N ILE A 170 17.18 24.42 -12.58
CA ILE A 170 18.24 23.81 -11.76
C ILE A 170 19.42 23.37 -12.63
N GLN A 171 19.16 22.74 -13.78
CA GLN A 171 20.21 22.35 -14.72
C GLN A 171 20.97 23.55 -15.29
N TYR A 172 20.25 24.63 -15.62
CA TYR A 172 20.84 25.88 -16.08
C TYR A 172 21.77 26.45 -15.00
N LEU A 173 21.31 26.62 -13.77
CA LEU A 173 22.13 27.12 -12.66
C LEU A 173 23.40 26.28 -12.43
N LYS A 174 23.27 24.96 -12.44
CA LYS A 174 24.40 24.03 -12.28
C LYS A 174 25.46 24.14 -13.37
N LYS A 175 25.11 24.66 -14.56
CA LYS A 175 26.03 24.92 -15.67
C LYS A 175 26.85 26.20 -15.48
N TYR A 176 26.36 27.18 -14.69
CA TYR A 176 27.02 28.45 -14.42
C TYR A 176 27.76 28.48 -13.05
N THR A 177 27.62 27.44 -12.23
CA THR A 177 28.36 27.29 -10.96
C THR A 177 29.55 26.31 -11.07
N LYS A 178 29.92 25.91 -12.29
CA LYS A 178 31.13 25.17 -12.63
C LYS A 178 32.04 26.05 -13.49
#